data_AF-A0A818DEF7-F1
#
_entry.id   AF-A0A818DEF7-F1
#
_cell.length_a   1.000
_cell.length_b   1.000
_cell.length_c   1.000
_cell.angle_alpha   90.00
_cell.angle_beta   90.00
_cell.angle_gamma   90.00
#
_symmetry.space_group_name_H-M   'P 1'
#
loop_
_entity.id
_entity.type
_entity.pdbx_description
1 polymer ?
#
loop_
_entity_poly.entity_id
_entity_poly.type
_entity_poly.pdbx_seq_one_letter_code
_entity_poly.pdbx_strand_id
1 'polypeptide(L)'
;MDTIPDSGKRFIGILNDPNLMCMPISGYQECPLLSLEESIQPLKSILSDIETYAHASKVLCDNPPADGLTRDESASIRLYSMEWYPTDKCLYVTLNETLRSADRNKLKPWFPYLKLILTALKKVPSFYGTVYRGVKLDLTKEYFQGKLFTWWGFSSCTTSVAVLQNDGFLGKTGLRTIFSIETNSAVHIKNHTYFPMEEEVLLPPAIQFKVVSILDTGNGLNMIQLKETSPLFPDLALPSPKKVSSMSQISNQSSHVVTGSFVQPNTDDKDLADAIIKELEQKQYMIWTHEDIMHNVAEGLAHGIQNAWVVICLIRDTYESSDDCRRQLLFADKHKKPIIPIITMPNWSPTGWLEYSVTNIHCIKWDSVEPNNVTPKIPELLLWLRTIHTGVKPNPKEVRAARGNAPAPVTSIVPVSPTLSTSPRRSAAHSPVVITPSRSRRNK
;
A
#
# COMPACT_ATOMS: atom_id res chain seq x y z
N MET A 1 -14.73 22.80 17.40
CA MET A 1 -14.04 21.70 18.11
C MET A 1 -14.76 20.44 17.67
N ASP A 2 -14.44 19.99 16.46
CA ASP A 2 -15.12 18.86 15.85
C ASP A 2 -14.25 17.64 16.07
N THR A 3 -14.75 16.74 16.90
CA THR A 3 -14.11 15.47 17.23
C THR A 3 -14.00 14.61 15.98
N ILE A 4 -12.77 14.35 15.56
CA ILE A 4 -12.42 13.39 14.50
C ILE A 4 -12.99 12.01 14.88
N PRO A 5 -13.73 11.33 13.99
CA PRO A 5 -14.17 9.95 14.24
C PRO A 5 -12.96 9.02 14.35
N ASP A 6 -12.85 8.36 15.50
CA ASP A 6 -11.84 7.35 15.84
C ASP A 6 -12.07 6.07 15.00
N SER A 7 -11.33 5.93 13.89
CA SER A 7 -11.33 4.75 12.99
C SER A 7 -10.97 3.43 13.70
N GLY A 8 -10.46 3.52 14.93
CA GLY A 8 -10.14 2.39 15.77
C GLY A 8 -11.32 1.56 16.26
N LYS A 9 -12.55 2.08 16.12
CA LYS A 9 -13.74 1.43 16.69
C LYS A 9 -14.28 0.26 15.87
N ARG A 10 -13.86 0.09 14.62
CA ARG A 10 -14.36 -0.95 13.72
C ARG A 10 -14.09 -2.38 14.19
N PHE A 11 -13.01 -2.59 14.96
CA PHE A 11 -12.64 -3.92 15.46
C PHE A 11 -13.25 -4.27 16.84
N ILE A 12 -14.02 -3.35 17.45
CA ILE A 12 -14.53 -3.45 18.84
C ILE A 12 -15.72 -4.41 19.00
N GLY A 13 -16.28 -4.94 17.91
CA GLY A 13 -17.53 -5.71 17.92
C GLY A 13 -17.54 -7.11 18.60
N ILE A 14 -16.80 -7.37 19.68
CA ILE A 14 -16.88 -8.65 20.44
C ILE A 14 -17.91 -8.60 21.58
N LEU A 15 -18.68 -7.53 21.71
CA LEU A 15 -19.65 -7.40 22.80
C LEU A 15 -20.98 -8.10 22.47
N ASN A 16 -20.98 -9.44 22.42
CA ASN A 16 -22.11 -10.29 22.79
C ASN A 16 -21.65 -11.74 23.02
N ASP A 17 -22.24 -12.37 24.03
CA ASP A 17 -21.81 -13.63 24.65
C ASP A 17 -21.38 -14.70 23.62
N PRO A 18 -20.08 -15.06 23.55
CA PRO A 18 -19.60 -16.10 22.64
C PRO A 18 -20.18 -17.49 22.96
N ASN A 19 -20.91 -17.64 24.07
CA ASN A 19 -21.60 -18.88 24.45
C ASN A 19 -23.02 -19.01 23.88
N LEU A 20 -23.59 -17.97 23.27
CA LEU A 20 -24.95 -18.04 22.74
C LEU A 20 -24.99 -18.80 21.42
N MET A 21 -25.31 -20.10 21.49
CA MET A 21 -25.58 -20.91 20.32
C MET A 21 -26.89 -20.45 19.69
N CYS A 22 -26.80 -19.76 18.57
CA CYS A 22 -27.97 -19.32 17.84
C CYS A 22 -28.35 -20.34 16.76
N MET A 23 -29.61 -20.37 16.34
CA MET A 23 -30.05 -21.21 15.23
C MET A 23 -29.39 -20.79 13.91
N PRO A 24 -29.15 -21.72 12.95
CA PRO A 24 -28.64 -21.39 11.63
C PRO A 24 -29.46 -20.29 10.95
N ILE A 25 -28.80 -19.46 10.16
CA ILE A 25 -29.48 -18.47 9.33
C ILE A 25 -29.96 -19.19 8.07
N SER A 26 -31.27 -19.35 7.93
CA SER A 26 -31.90 -19.97 6.76
C SER A 26 -32.93 -19.03 6.13
N GLY A 27 -33.10 -19.15 4.82
CA GLY A 27 -34.13 -18.43 4.05
C GLY A 27 -33.59 -17.26 3.21
N TYR A 28 -32.42 -16.71 3.52
CA TYR A 28 -31.81 -15.70 2.65
C TYR A 28 -31.34 -16.28 1.31
N GLN A 29 -31.04 -17.58 1.25
CA GLN A 29 -30.62 -18.28 0.05
C GLN A 29 -31.72 -18.27 -1.03
N GLU A 30 -32.98 -18.35 -0.59
CA GLU A 30 -34.17 -18.36 -1.45
C GLU A 30 -34.55 -16.97 -1.97
N CYS A 31 -33.95 -15.90 -1.42
CA CYS A 31 -34.17 -14.56 -1.93
C CYS A 31 -33.58 -14.42 -3.35
N PRO A 32 -34.27 -13.71 -4.26
CA PRO A 32 -33.72 -13.36 -5.55
C PRO A 32 -32.46 -12.49 -5.35
N LEU A 33 -31.51 -12.59 -6.29
CA LEU A 33 -30.39 -11.66 -6.33
C LEU A 33 -30.91 -10.33 -6.88
N LEU A 34 -30.83 -9.29 -6.06
CA LEU A 34 -31.34 -7.94 -6.36
C LEU A 34 -30.20 -6.94 -6.51
N SER A 35 -30.50 -5.77 -7.06
CA SER A 35 -29.57 -4.62 -7.04
C SER A 35 -29.30 -4.14 -5.61
N LEU A 36 -28.25 -3.34 -5.41
CA LEU A 36 -27.94 -2.79 -4.09
C LEU A 36 -29.11 -1.96 -3.54
N GLU A 37 -29.72 -1.10 -4.37
CA GLU A 37 -30.83 -0.21 -3.97
C GLU A 37 -32.05 -1.02 -3.53
N GLU A 38 -32.39 -2.07 -4.26
CA GLU A 38 -33.50 -2.97 -3.91
C GLU A 38 -33.19 -3.76 -2.63
N SER A 39 -31.94 -4.23 -2.49
CA SER A 39 -31.51 -5.06 -1.35
C SER A 39 -31.54 -4.32 -0.01
N ILE A 40 -31.40 -2.99 -0.03
CA ILE A 40 -31.42 -2.15 1.18
C ILE A 40 -32.78 -1.54 1.49
N GLN A 41 -33.80 -1.69 0.61
CA GLN A 41 -35.13 -1.11 0.85
C GLN A 41 -35.72 -1.47 2.21
N PRO A 42 -35.67 -2.75 2.68
CA PRO A 42 -36.19 -3.10 4.00
C PRO A 42 -35.41 -2.47 5.16
N LEU A 43 -34.16 -2.08 4.92
CA LEU A 43 -33.22 -1.58 5.93
C LEU A 43 -33.37 -0.08 6.20
N LYS A 44 -34.08 0.67 5.35
CA LYS A 44 -34.30 2.13 5.53
C LYS A 44 -34.92 2.49 6.88
N SER A 45 -35.80 1.63 7.38
CA SER A 45 -36.43 1.81 8.70
C SER A 45 -35.47 1.60 9.88
N ILE A 46 -34.37 0.87 9.63
CA ILE A 46 -33.34 0.53 10.61
C ILE A 46 -32.17 1.54 10.53
N LEU A 47 -31.84 1.95 9.31
CA LEU A 47 -30.69 2.79 8.96
C LEU A 47 -31.16 3.92 8.05
N SER A 48 -31.32 5.13 8.61
CA SER A 48 -31.83 6.31 7.90
C SER A 48 -30.99 6.70 6.68
N ASP A 49 -29.67 6.64 6.81
CA ASP A 49 -28.75 7.18 5.81
C ASP A 49 -28.25 6.14 4.81
N ILE A 50 -28.75 4.91 4.88
CA ILE A 50 -28.25 3.78 4.08
C ILE A 50 -28.31 4.03 2.57
N GLU A 51 -29.33 4.74 2.09
CA GLU A 51 -29.46 5.04 0.65
C GLU A 51 -28.34 5.95 0.16
N THR A 52 -28.00 6.99 0.92
CA THR A 52 -26.91 7.93 0.61
C THR A 52 -25.59 7.18 0.52
N TYR A 53 -25.31 6.31 1.49
CA TYR A 53 -24.07 5.52 1.51
C TYR A 53 -24.05 4.43 0.43
N ALA A 54 -25.18 3.83 0.10
CA ALA A 54 -25.27 2.86 -1.00
C ALA A 54 -25.05 3.52 -2.37
N HIS A 55 -25.58 4.72 -2.57
CA HIS A 55 -25.30 5.50 -3.76
C HIS A 55 -23.81 5.86 -3.84
N ALA A 56 -23.23 6.37 -2.74
CA ALA A 56 -21.80 6.67 -2.67
C ALA A 56 -20.93 5.44 -2.93
N SER A 57 -21.28 4.27 -2.35
CA SER A 57 -20.51 3.04 -2.54
C SER A 57 -20.49 2.62 -4.01
N LYS A 58 -21.62 2.74 -4.73
CA LYS A 58 -21.68 2.49 -6.18
C LYS A 58 -20.88 3.47 -7.02
N VAL A 59 -20.92 4.76 -6.69
CA VAL A 59 -20.17 5.80 -7.42
C VAL A 59 -18.67 5.57 -7.29
N LEU A 60 -18.22 5.16 -6.10
CA LEU A 60 -16.81 4.93 -5.80
C LEU A 60 -16.28 3.56 -6.26
N CYS A 61 -17.13 2.69 -6.82
CA CYS A 61 -16.67 1.43 -7.40
C CYS A 61 -15.94 1.65 -8.71
N ASP A 62 -14.87 0.88 -8.90
CA ASP A 62 -14.18 0.78 -10.18
C ASP A 62 -15.13 0.28 -11.28
N ASN A 63 -14.84 0.69 -12.52
CA ASN A 63 -15.61 0.29 -13.69
C ASN A 63 -14.68 -0.22 -14.81
N PRO A 64 -14.65 -1.54 -15.08
CA PRO A 64 -15.36 -2.61 -14.38
C PRO A 64 -14.75 -2.92 -13.00
N PRO A 65 -15.52 -3.46 -12.03
CA PRO A 65 -14.98 -3.95 -10.78
C PRO A 65 -14.01 -5.14 -10.98
N ALA A 66 -13.06 -5.29 -10.06
CA ALA A 66 -12.18 -6.46 -9.99
C ALA A 66 -12.94 -7.77 -9.71
N ASP A 67 -12.23 -8.90 -9.81
CA ASP A 67 -12.67 -10.22 -9.36
C ASP A 67 -13.97 -10.76 -10.03
N GLY A 68 -14.37 -10.17 -11.16
CA GLY A 68 -15.56 -10.57 -11.91
C GLY A 68 -16.88 -10.20 -11.21
N LEU A 69 -16.84 -9.24 -10.28
CA LEU A 69 -18.02 -8.76 -9.56
C LEU A 69 -18.83 -7.81 -10.45
N THR A 70 -20.15 -7.86 -10.28
CA THR A 70 -21.01 -6.77 -10.78
C THR A 70 -20.77 -5.51 -9.96
N ARG A 71 -21.22 -4.36 -10.48
CA ARG A 71 -21.15 -3.09 -9.74
C ARG A 71 -21.93 -3.16 -8.43
N ASP A 72 -23.10 -3.81 -8.40
CA ASP A 72 -23.89 -4.03 -7.19
C ASP A 72 -23.17 -4.89 -6.16
N GLU A 73 -22.52 -5.98 -6.60
CA GLU A 73 -21.76 -6.88 -5.75
C GLU A 73 -20.57 -6.16 -5.11
N SER A 74 -19.75 -5.47 -5.91
CA SER A 74 -18.61 -4.69 -5.42
C SER A 74 -19.06 -3.58 -4.46
N ALA A 75 -20.12 -2.86 -4.82
CA ALA A 75 -20.69 -1.78 -4.00
C ALA A 75 -21.27 -2.28 -2.68
N SER A 76 -21.76 -3.53 -2.61
CA SER A 76 -22.24 -4.14 -1.37
C SER A 76 -21.11 -4.37 -0.38
N ILE A 77 -19.94 -4.84 -0.84
CA ILE A 77 -18.73 -5.01 -0.03
C ILE A 77 -18.20 -3.65 0.42
N ARG A 78 -18.16 -2.68 -0.50
CA ARG A 78 -17.74 -1.31 -0.17
C ARG A 78 -18.64 -0.70 0.89
N LEU A 79 -19.97 -0.81 0.74
CA LEU A 79 -20.93 -0.29 1.71
C LEU A 79 -20.75 -0.93 3.09
N TYR A 80 -20.53 -2.24 3.16
CA TYR A 80 -20.22 -2.91 4.43
C TYR A 80 -18.98 -2.29 5.09
N SER A 81 -17.99 -1.90 4.29
CA SER A 81 -16.77 -1.29 4.79
C SER A 81 -16.81 0.23 5.00
N MET A 82 -17.94 0.90 4.79
CA MET A 82 -18.01 2.34 5.04
C MET A 82 -18.26 2.62 6.53
N GLU A 83 -17.66 3.69 7.02
CA GLU A 83 -17.95 4.25 8.33
C GLU A 83 -18.64 5.60 8.18
N TRP A 84 -19.63 5.84 9.02
CA TRP A 84 -20.33 7.12 9.10
C TRP A 84 -20.76 7.45 10.53
N TYR A 85 -21.22 8.68 10.72
CA TYR A 85 -21.67 9.16 12.01
C TYR A 85 -23.20 9.20 12.08
N PRO A 86 -23.81 8.73 13.19
CA PRO A 86 -23.16 8.12 14.35
C PRO A 86 -22.75 6.66 14.09
N THR A 87 -21.62 6.22 14.68
CA THR A 87 -20.98 4.93 14.36
C THR A 87 -21.85 3.71 14.68
N ASP A 88 -22.74 3.80 15.69
CA ASP A 88 -23.71 2.75 16.03
C ASP A 88 -24.79 2.54 14.94
N LYS A 89 -24.88 3.47 13.98
CA LYS A 89 -25.74 3.39 12.80
C LYS A 89 -24.99 2.99 11.54
N CYS A 90 -23.71 2.63 11.63
CA CYS A 90 -22.99 2.03 10.51
C CYS A 90 -23.58 0.67 10.15
N LEU A 91 -23.68 0.37 8.85
CA LEU A 91 -24.26 -0.90 8.39
C LEU A 91 -23.57 -2.11 9.01
N TYR A 92 -22.24 -2.15 9.05
CA TYR A 92 -21.52 -3.29 9.61
C TYR A 92 -21.75 -3.47 11.11
N VAL A 93 -21.98 -2.38 11.87
CA VAL A 93 -22.24 -2.44 13.30
C VAL A 93 -23.60 -3.08 13.52
N THR A 94 -24.65 -2.48 12.95
CA THR A 94 -26.03 -2.95 13.14
C THR A 94 -26.26 -4.33 12.54
N LEU A 95 -25.65 -4.65 11.39
CA LEU A 95 -25.73 -5.99 10.80
C LEU A 95 -25.09 -7.03 11.72
N ASN A 96 -23.87 -6.78 12.22
CA ASN A 96 -23.19 -7.74 13.07
C ASN A 96 -23.86 -7.91 14.43
N GLU A 97 -24.45 -6.85 14.99
CA GLU A 97 -25.32 -6.96 16.17
C GLU A 97 -26.55 -7.84 15.89
N THR A 98 -27.20 -7.64 14.74
CA THR A 98 -28.37 -8.44 14.34
C THR A 98 -28.00 -9.90 14.11
N LEU A 99 -26.84 -10.18 13.51
CA LEU A 99 -26.34 -11.55 13.30
C LEU A 99 -26.06 -12.29 14.62
N ARG A 100 -25.61 -11.56 15.65
CA ARG A 100 -25.38 -12.09 17.01
C ARG A 100 -26.64 -12.22 17.86
N SER A 101 -27.78 -11.65 17.43
CA SER A 101 -29.05 -11.73 18.15
C SER A 101 -29.66 -13.13 18.07
N ALA A 102 -30.06 -13.72 19.21
CA ALA A 102 -30.82 -14.97 19.24
C ALA A 102 -32.17 -14.86 18.51
N ASP A 103 -32.78 -13.69 18.49
CA ASP A 103 -34.02 -13.45 17.73
C ASP A 103 -33.71 -13.35 16.22
N ARG A 104 -33.96 -14.43 15.51
CA ARG A 104 -33.76 -14.55 14.06
C ARG A 104 -34.78 -13.78 13.23
N ASN A 105 -35.92 -13.36 13.80
CA ASN A 105 -36.87 -12.54 13.04
C ASN A 105 -36.28 -11.18 12.67
N LYS A 106 -35.39 -10.65 13.51
CA LYS A 106 -34.67 -9.39 13.24
C LYS A 106 -33.76 -9.46 12.02
N LEU A 107 -33.35 -10.66 11.59
CA LEU A 107 -32.53 -10.85 10.38
C LEU A 107 -33.34 -10.84 9.09
N LYS A 108 -34.66 -11.05 9.12
CA LYS A 108 -35.48 -11.13 7.90
C LYS A 108 -35.35 -9.90 6.98
N PRO A 109 -35.35 -8.65 7.50
CA PRO A 109 -35.12 -7.46 6.66
C PRO A 109 -33.74 -7.45 5.98
N TRP A 110 -32.75 -8.15 6.54
CA TRP A 110 -31.39 -8.21 6.02
C TRP A 110 -31.19 -9.27 4.94
N PHE A 111 -32.15 -10.17 4.72
CA PHE A 111 -31.98 -11.29 3.79
C PHE A 111 -31.62 -10.85 2.35
N PRO A 112 -32.25 -9.82 1.75
CA PRO A 112 -31.86 -9.36 0.42
C PRO A 112 -30.42 -8.84 0.36
N TYR A 113 -30.00 -8.06 1.37
CA TYR A 113 -28.63 -7.56 1.44
C TYR A 113 -27.61 -8.68 1.71
N LEU A 114 -27.93 -9.61 2.62
CA LEU A 114 -27.12 -10.80 2.90
C LEU A 114 -26.95 -11.67 1.65
N LYS A 115 -28.01 -11.86 0.87
CA LYS A 115 -27.96 -12.56 -0.42
C LYS A 115 -26.96 -11.89 -1.37
N LEU A 116 -26.98 -10.57 -1.49
CA LEU A 116 -26.09 -9.81 -2.36
C LEU A 116 -24.62 -9.92 -1.91
N ILE A 117 -24.31 -9.53 -0.67
CA ILE A 117 -22.92 -9.50 -0.17
C ILE A 117 -22.30 -10.91 -0.10
N LEU A 118 -23.04 -11.92 0.33
CA LEU A 118 -22.51 -13.30 0.38
C LEU A 118 -22.33 -13.88 -1.03
N THR A 119 -23.12 -13.47 -2.01
CA THR A 119 -22.90 -13.84 -3.42
C THR A 119 -21.64 -13.16 -3.98
N ALA A 120 -21.42 -11.89 -3.64
CA ALA A 120 -20.21 -11.16 -4.00
C ALA A 120 -18.95 -11.82 -3.41
N LEU A 121 -18.95 -12.11 -2.11
CA LEU A 121 -17.81 -12.72 -1.41
C LEU A 121 -17.46 -14.14 -1.92
N LYS A 122 -18.41 -14.86 -2.54
CA LYS A 122 -18.12 -16.16 -3.19
C LYS A 122 -17.26 -16.03 -4.45
N LYS A 123 -17.24 -14.86 -5.09
CA LYS A 123 -16.49 -14.60 -6.34
C LYS A 123 -15.09 -14.04 -6.07
N VAL A 124 -14.93 -13.34 -4.96
CA VAL A 124 -13.66 -12.72 -4.56
C VAL A 124 -12.63 -13.81 -4.17
N PRO A 125 -11.32 -13.62 -4.45
CA PRO A 125 -10.29 -14.57 -4.09
C PRO A 125 -10.31 -14.96 -2.61
N SER A 126 -10.41 -16.26 -2.35
CA SER A 126 -10.30 -16.82 -1.00
C SER A 126 -8.85 -16.76 -0.51
N PHE A 127 -8.69 -16.54 0.79
CA PHE A 127 -7.42 -16.58 1.50
C PHE A 127 -7.35 -17.84 2.37
N TYR A 128 -6.22 -18.53 2.28
CA TYR A 128 -5.86 -19.61 3.20
C TYR A 128 -4.61 -19.23 3.96
N GLY A 129 -4.69 -19.19 5.29
CA GLY A 129 -3.54 -18.87 6.11
C GLY A 129 -3.92 -18.38 7.49
N THR A 130 -2.99 -17.67 8.13
CA THR A 130 -3.22 -17.03 9.42
C THR A 130 -3.62 -15.58 9.21
N VAL A 131 -4.77 -15.20 9.78
CA VAL A 131 -5.20 -13.80 9.88
C VAL A 131 -5.23 -13.35 11.33
N TYR A 132 -5.14 -12.05 11.54
CA TYR A 132 -5.08 -11.46 12.86
C TYR A 132 -6.25 -10.52 13.10
N ARG A 133 -6.76 -10.51 14.34
CA ARG A 133 -7.78 -9.57 14.79
C ARG A 133 -7.40 -9.03 16.17
N GLY A 134 -7.37 -7.71 16.31
CA GLY A 134 -7.10 -7.04 17.58
C GLY A 134 -8.37 -6.58 18.29
N VAL A 135 -8.40 -6.70 19.62
CA VAL A 135 -9.50 -6.22 20.47
C VAL A 135 -8.94 -5.59 21.74
N LYS A 136 -9.42 -4.40 22.11
CA LYS A 136 -8.98 -3.66 23.31
C LYS A 136 -9.69 -4.14 24.60
N LEU A 137 -9.76 -5.46 24.79
CA LEU A 137 -10.31 -6.12 25.98
C LEU A 137 -9.48 -7.37 26.28
N ASP A 138 -9.47 -7.80 27.55
CA ASP A 138 -8.99 -9.12 27.93
C ASP A 138 -10.12 -10.15 27.81
N LEU A 139 -9.96 -11.10 26.88
CA LEU A 139 -10.96 -12.12 26.57
C LEU A 139 -10.53 -13.53 27.02
N THR A 140 -9.42 -13.65 27.76
CA THR A 140 -8.88 -14.95 28.19
C THR A 140 -9.84 -15.78 29.06
N LYS A 141 -10.77 -15.12 29.77
CA LYS A 141 -11.81 -15.79 30.56
C LYS A 141 -12.92 -16.38 29.70
N GLU A 142 -13.20 -15.77 28.55
CA GLU A 142 -14.26 -16.17 27.63
C GLU A 142 -13.79 -17.28 26.68
N TYR A 143 -12.49 -17.32 26.38
CA TYR A 143 -11.88 -18.29 25.47
C TYR A 143 -10.87 -19.14 26.23
N PHE A 144 -11.22 -20.37 26.56
CA PHE A 144 -10.34 -21.35 27.18
C PHE A 144 -9.91 -22.43 26.18
N GLN A 145 -8.71 -23.00 26.37
CA GLN A 145 -8.15 -24.00 25.46
C GLN A 145 -9.11 -25.18 25.23
N GLY A 146 -9.27 -25.57 23.97
CA GLY A 146 -10.17 -26.64 23.56
C GLY A 146 -11.62 -26.24 23.35
N LYS A 147 -12.04 -25.04 23.78
CA LYS A 147 -13.39 -24.52 23.58
C LYS A 147 -13.74 -24.44 22.10
N LEU A 148 -14.95 -24.88 21.75
CA LEU A 148 -15.59 -24.66 20.45
C LEU A 148 -16.61 -23.52 20.59
N PHE A 149 -16.64 -22.61 19.61
CA PHE A 149 -17.59 -21.51 19.57
C PHE A 149 -17.79 -21.02 18.12
N THR A 150 -18.83 -20.22 17.90
CA THR A 150 -19.18 -19.68 16.57
C THR A 150 -19.13 -18.16 16.57
N TRP A 151 -18.46 -17.56 15.59
CA TRP A 151 -18.59 -16.14 15.31
C TRP A 151 -19.74 -15.92 14.33
N TRP A 152 -20.86 -15.43 14.85
CA TRP A 152 -22.09 -15.23 14.09
C TRP A 152 -22.05 -14.03 13.14
N GLY A 153 -21.29 -12.99 13.48
CA GLY A 153 -21.10 -11.81 12.63
C GLY A 153 -19.94 -11.98 11.66
N PHE A 154 -19.90 -11.13 10.64
CA PHE A 154 -18.70 -10.90 9.85
C PHE A 154 -17.57 -10.40 10.76
N SER A 155 -16.34 -10.84 10.48
CA SER A 155 -15.17 -10.43 11.27
C SER A 155 -14.10 -9.87 10.35
N SER A 156 -13.88 -8.55 10.44
CA SER A 156 -12.72 -7.90 9.84
C SER A 156 -11.43 -8.36 10.52
N CYS A 157 -10.47 -8.75 9.72
CA CYS A 157 -9.14 -9.23 10.09
C CYS A 157 -8.10 -8.59 9.17
N THR A 158 -6.83 -8.75 9.51
CA THR A 158 -5.69 -8.33 8.68
C THR A 158 -4.67 -9.45 8.57
N THR A 159 -3.97 -9.52 7.45
CA THR A 159 -2.81 -10.41 7.26
C THR A 159 -1.54 -9.83 7.90
N SER A 160 -1.52 -8.54 8.20
CA SER A 160 -0.36 -7.83 8.72
C SER A 160 -0.48 -7.55 10.21
N VAL A 161 0.32 -8.25 11.03
CA VAL A 161 0.41 -8.00 12.48
C VAL A 161 0.84 -6.55 12.77
N ALA A 162 1.61 -5.94 11.87
CA ALA A 162 2.08 -4.56 12.03
C ALA A 162 0.92 -3.56 12.10
N VAL A 163 -0.18 -3.81 11.38
CA VAL A 163 -1.37 -2.95 11.40
C VAL A 163 -1.95 -2.86 12.81
N LEU A 164 -1.93 -3.95 13.57
CA LEU A 164 -2.45 -3.96 14.95
C LEU A 164 -1.66 -3.05 15.90
N GLN A 165 -0.42 -2.66 15.57
CA GLN A 165 0.36 -1.78 16.45
C GLN A 165 -0.18 -0.34 16.51
N ASN A 166 -1.02 0.06 15.57
CA ASN A 166 -1.65 1.38 15.57
C ASN A 166 -2.69 1.47 16.70
N ASP A 167 -2.67 2.59 17.43
CA ASP A 167 -3.56 2.87 18.56
C ASP A 167 -5.03 2.92 18.17
N GLY A 168 -5.37 3.15 16.90
CA GLY A 168 -6.72 2.94 16.39
C GLY A 168 -7.15 1.49 16.63
N PHE A 169 -6.41 0.51 16.13
CA PHE A 169 -6.82 -0.89 16.16
C PHE A 169 -6.64 -1.56 17.53
N LEU A 170 -5.40 -1.81 17.93
CA LEU A 170 -5.09 -2.47 19.21
C LEU A 170 -4.20 -1.59 20.08
N GLY A 171 -3.20 -0.95 19.49
CA GLY A 171 -2.24 -0.12 20.20
C GLY A 171 -1.31 -0.90 21.11
N LYS A 172 -0.54 -0.15 21.92
CA LYS A 172 0.54 -0.70 22.77
C LYS A 172 0.21 -0.76 24.25
N THR A 173 -0.94 -0.25 24.67
CA THR A 173 -1.30 -0.08 26.08
C THR A 173 -2.70 -0.60 26.39
N GLY A 174 -3.00 -0.81 27.67
CA GLY A 174 -4.29 -1.34 28.12
C GLY A 174 -4.44 -2.85 27.99
N LEU A 175 -5.51 -3.39 28.58
CA LEU A 175 -5.88 -4.80 28.43
C LEU A 175 -6.37 -5.06 27.01
N ARG A 176 -5.76 -6.03 26.34
CA ARG A 176 -5.98 -6.24 24.92
C ARG A 176 -5.68 -7.68 24.51
N THR A 177 -6.38 -8.13 23.48
CA THR A 177 -6.32 -9.50 22.97
C THR A 177 -6.06 -9.48 21.47
N ILE A 178 -5.08 -10.28 21.01
CA ILE A 178 -4.86 -10.60 19.60
C ILE A 178 -5.39 -12.01 19.34
N PHE A 179 -6.31 -12.16 18.41
CA PHE A 179 -6.64 -13.44 17.83
C PHE A 179 -5.69 -13.73 16.67
N SER A 180 -5.04 -14.89 16.72
CA SER A 180 -4.28 -15.47 15.61
C SER A 180 -5.09 -16.63 15.05
N ILE A 181 -5.62 -16.49 13.84
CA ILE A 181 -6.70 -17.35 13.33
C ILE A 181 -6.22 -18.08 12.09
N GLU A 182 -6.07 -19.40 12.19
CA GLU A 182 -5.87 -20.27 11.02
C GLU A 182 -7.23 -20.54 10.37
N THR A 183 -7.41 -20.08 9.12
CA THR A 183 -8.70 -20.08 8.42
C THR A 183 -8.56 -20.46 6.94
N ASN A 184 -9.62 -21.03 6.38
CA ASN A 184 -9.76 -21.32 4.95
C ASN A 184 -10.97 -20.61 4.30
N SER A 185 -11.76 -19.88 5.09
CA SER A 185 -12.97 -19.18 4.66
C SER A 185 -12.80 -17.66 4.52
N ALA A 186 -11.60 -17.15 4.77
CA ALA A 186 -11.26 -15.74 4.65
C ALA A 186 -11.32 -15.25 3.19
N VAL A 187 -11.71 -13.98 2.99
CA VAL A 187 -11.83 -13.36 1.67
C VAL A 187 -11.07 -12.03 1.64
N HIS A 188 -10.22 -11.83 0.63
CA HIS A 188 -9.47 -10.57 0.47
C HIS A 188 -10.34 -9.49 -0.18
N ILE A 189 -10.79 -8.51 0.60
CA ILE A 189 -11.68 -7.45 0.10
C ILE A 189 -10.93 -6.16 -0.30
N LYS A 190 -9.59 -6.20 -0.40
CA LYS A 190 -8.73 -5.03 -0.66
C LYS A 190 -9.17 -4.19 -1.87
N ASN A 191 -9.63 -4.82 -2.95
CA ASN A 191 -10.06 -4.13 -4.17
C ASN A 191 -11.49 -3.56 -4.08
N HIS A 192 -12.25 -3.96 -3.07
CA HIS A 192 -13.68 -3.65 -2.95
C HIS A 192 -14.01 -2.86 -1.68
N THR A 193 -13.11 -2.81 -0.70
CA THR A 193 -13.26 -2.05 0.55
C THR A 193 -13.10 -0.55 0.32
N TYR A 194 -13.69 0.24 1.21
CA TYR A 194 -13.49 1.69 1.30
C TYR A 194 -12.09 2.04 1.85
N PHE A 195 -11.44 1.10 2.55
CA PHE A 195 -10.12 1.29 3.18
C PHE A 195 -9.07 0.30 2.63
N PRO A 196 -8.58 0.49 1.38
CA PRO A 196 -7.70 -0.49 0.72
C PRO A 196 -6.32 -0.66 1.40
N MET A 197 -5.93 0.28 2.25
CA MET A 197 -4.65 0.26 2.98
C MET A 197 -4.64 -0.66 4.20
N GLU A 198 -5.80 -1.11 4.69
CA GLU A 198 -5.89 -1.97 5.89
C GLU A 198 -5.50 -3.43 5.63
N GLU A 199 -5.25 -3.79 4.37
CA GLU A 199 -5.13 -5.18 3.90
C GLU A 199 -6.26 -6.05 4.47
N GLU A 200 -7.47 -5.49 4.43
CA GLU A 200 -8.62 -6.07 5.11
C GLU A 200 -8.98 -7.43 4.52
N VAL A 201 -9.02 -8.41 5.39
CA VAL A 201 -9.52 -9.75 5.12
C VAL A 201 -10.80 -9.92 5.91
N LEU A 202 -11.86 -10.33 5.21
CA LEU A 202 -13.16 -10.50 5.82
C LEU A 202 -13.44 -11.99 6.03
N LEU A 203 -13.74 -12.36 7.27
CA LEU A 203 -14.33 -13.65 7.60
C LEU A 203 -15.86 -13.56 7.47
N PRO A 204 -16.50 -14.47 6.71
CA PRO A 204 -17.96 -14.54 6.62
C PRO A 204 -18.61 -14.89 7.97
N PRO A 205 -19.93 -14.68 8.12
CA PRO A 205 -20.66 -15.00 9.33
C PRO A 205 -20.78 -16.52 9.54
N ALA A 206 -21.08 -16.89 10.79
CA ALA A 206 -21.37 -18.26 11.23
C ALA A 206 -20.19 -19.25 11.07
N ILE A 207 -18.94 -18.78 11.17
CA ILE A 207 -17.76 -19.66 11.21
C ILE A 207 -17.54 -20.20 12.61
N GLN A 208 -17.26 -21.50 12.72
CA GLN A 208 -16.90 -22.16 13.96
C GLN A 208 -15.38 -22.24 14.13
N PHE A 209 -14.92 -21.99 15.35
CA PHE A 209 -13.51 -22.05 15.72
C PHE A 209 -13.30 -22.92 16.95
N LYS A 210 -12.09 -23.49 17.04
CA LYS A 210 -11.55 -24.10 18.25
C LYS A 210 -10.42 -23.23 18.80
N VAL A 211 -10.44 -22.98 20.11
CA VAL A 211 -9.30 -22.38 20.81
C VAL A 211 -8.16 -23.41 20.90
N VAL A 212 -7.05 -23.14 20.23
CA VAL A 212 -5.87 -24.02 20.17
C VAL A 212 -4.96 -23.78 21.36
N SER A 213 -4.66 -22.50 21.63
CA SER A 213 -3.75 -22.09 22.70
C SER A 213 -4.05 -20.66 23.12
N ILE A 214 -3.55 -20.29 24.31
CA ILE A 214 -3.64 -18.96 24.88
C ILE A 214 -2.25 -18.63 25.43
N LEU A 215 -1.76 -17.43 25.12
CA LEU A 215 -0.46 -16.94 25.54
C LEU A 215 -0.62 -15.54 26.15
N ASP A 216 -0.22 -15.37 27.40
CA ASP A 216 0.02 -14.05 27.99
C ASP A 216 1.40 -13.58 27.50
N THR A 217 1.42 -12.46 26.77
CA THR A 217 2.66 -11.88 26.23
C THR A 217 3.23 -10.76 27.12
N GLY A 218 2.61 -10.51 28.27
CA GLY A 218 2.93 -9.45 29.20
C GLY A 218 2.32 -8.11 28.81
N ASN A 219 2.44 -7.12 29.72
CA ASN A 219 1.95 -5.74 29.51
C ASN A 219 0.46 -5.65 29.13
N GLY A 220 -0.36 -6.57 29.65
CA GLY A 220 -1.80 -6.62 29.40
C GLY A 220 -2.17 -7.09 27.99
N LEU A 221 -1.24 -7.67 27.22
CA LEU A 221 -1.50 -8.24 25.90
C LEU A 221 -1.60 -9.77 25.98
N ASN A 222 -2.76 -10.29 25.61
CA ASN A 222 -3.00 -11.72 25.45
C ASN A 222 -3.08 -12.09 23.96
N MET A 223 -2.60 -13.27 23.61
CA MET A 223 -2.76 -13.86 22.28
C MET A 223 -3.57 -15.15 22.39
N ILE A 224 -4.64 -15.25 21.61
CA ILE A 224 -5.50 -16.43 21.53
C ILE A 224 -5.37 -17.01 20.13
N GLN A 225 -4.92 -18.26 20.05
CA GLN A 225 -4.83 -18.96 18.78
C GLN A 225 -6.13 -19.71 18.50
N LEU A 226 -6.70 -19.46 17.33
CA LEU A 226 -7.92 -20.07 16.84
C LEU A 226 -7.61 -20.91 15.61
N LYS A 227 -8.29 -22.03 15.48
CA LYS A 227 -8.33 -22.83 14.26
C LYS A 227 -9.76 -22.98 13.81
N GLU A 228 -10.06 -22.58 12.58
CA GLU A 228 -11.34 -22.84 11.94
C GLU A 228 -11.60 -24.34 11.91
N THR A 229 -12.80 -24.75 12.33
CA THR A 229 -13.24 -26.14 12.28
C THR A 229 -14.20 -26.35 11.13
N SER A 230 -14.47 -27.61 10.79
CA SER A 230 -15.55 -27.93 9.85
C SER A 230 -16.85 -27.28 10.33
N PRO A 231 -17.60 -26.60 9.44
CA PRO A 231 -18.81 -25.90 9.81
C PRO A 231 -19.82 -26.90 10.38
N LEU A 232 -20.45 -26.53 11.51
CA LEU A 232 -21.52 -27.34 12.11
C LEU A 232 -22.74 -27.44 11.18
N PHE A 233 -22.86 -26.53 10.21
CA PHE A 233 -23.91 -26.45 9.19
C PHE A 233 -23.30 -26.19 7.80
N PRO A 234 -23.12 -27.24 6.95
CA PRO A 234 -22.44 -27.13 5.66
C PRO A 234 -23.10 -26.15 4.66
N ASP A 235 -24.42 -25.95 4.74
CA ASP A 235 -25.19 -25.15 3.77
C ASP A 235 -24.96 -23.63 3.86
N LEU A 236 -24.30 -23.17 4.94
CA LEU A 236 -23.92 -21.78 5.18
C LEU A 236 -22.47 -21.48 4.82
N ALA A 237 -21.65 -22.51 4.64
CA ALA A 237 -20.24 -22.34 4.32
C ALA A 237 -20.07 -21.82 2.88
N LEU A 238 -19.20 -20.84 2.70
CA LEU A 238 -18.68 -20.57 1.36
C LEU A 238 -18.03 -21.86 0.86
N PRO A 239 -18.30 -22.31 -0.38
CA PRO A 239 -17.70 -23.53 -0.89
C PRO A 239 -16.17 -23.40 -0.85
N SER A 240 -15.50 -24.38 -0.25
CA SER A 240 -14.04 -24.40 -0.18
C SER A 240 -13.48 -24.59 -1.59
N PRO A 241 -12.44 -23.83 -2.01
CA PRO A 241 -11.82 -24.05 -3.30
C PRO A 241 -11.17 -25.44 -3.33
N LYS A 242 -11.35 -26.14 -4.45
CA LYS A 242 -10.69 -27.44 -4.69
C LYS A 242 -9.18 -27.25 -4.61
N LYS A 243 -8.51 -28.04 -3.75
CA LYS A 243 -7.04 -28.15 -3.70
C LYS A 243 -6.53 -28.41 -5.13
N VAL A 244 -5.89 -27.42 -5.74
CA VAL A 244 -5.07 -27.65 -6.93
C VAL A 244 -3.76 -28.26 -6.43
N SER A 245 -3.66 -29.58 -6.60
CA SER A 245 -2.45 -30.34 -6.35
C SER A 245 -1.38 -29.99 -7.38
N SER A 246 -0.22 -29.56 -6.88
CA SER A 246 1.13 -29.62 -7.46
C SER A 246 1.34 -29.11 -8.89
N MET A 247 2.12 -28.04 -9.02
CA MET A 247 3.18 -28.01 -10.02
C MET A 247 4.40 -27.26 -9.48
N SER A 248 5.46 -28.03 -9.28
CA SER A 248 6.81 -27.58 -8.97
C SER A 248 7.43 -26.87 -10.17
N GLN A 249 8.01 -25.70 -9.87
CA GLN A 249 9.18 -25.09 -10.50
C GLN A 249 9.27 -25.03 -12.04
N ILE A 250 9.01 -23.82 -12.58
CA ILE A 250 9.96 -23.17 -13.49
C ILE A 250 10.14 -21.71 -13.03
N SER A 251 11.40 -21.38 -12.81
CA SER A 251 12.02 -20.15 -12.35
C SER A 251 12.04 -19.00 -13.37
N ASN A 252 12.25 -17.79 -12.86
CA ASN A 252 12.69 -16.55 -13.50
C ASN A 252 11.69 -15.78 -14.36
N GLN A 253 11.14 -14.69 -13.80
CA GLN A 253 11.43 -13.33 -14.26
C GLN A 253 10.90 -12.23 -13.29
N SER A 254 11.84 -11.40 -12.84
CA SER A 254 11.72 -10.00 -12.35
C SER A 254 10.67 -9.64 -11.29
N SER A 255 11.13 -9.70 -10.04
CA SER A 255 10.69 -8.92 -8.89
C SER A 255 10.77 -7.41 -9.15
N HIS A 256 9.63 -6.74 -9.34
CA HIS A 256 9.53 -5.28 -9.40
C HIS A 256 8.57 -4.81 -8.30
N VAL A 257 9.12 -4.63 -7.09
CA VAL A 257 8.42 -4.00 -5.97
C VAL A 257 8.79 -2.52 -5.96
N VAL A 258 7.84 -1.70 -6.42
CA VAL A 258 7.27 -0.49 -5.79
C VAL A 258 8.21 0.35 -4.93
N THR A 259 8.27 1.67 -5.16
CA THR A 259 8.17 2.68 -4.08
C THR A 259 8.25 4.13 -4.54
N GLY A 260 7.43 4.95 -3.88
CA GLY A 260 7.12 6.31 -4.27
C GLY A 260 8.21 7.31 -4.05
N SER A 261 8.35 8.16 -5.06
CA SER A 261 9.09 9.41 -5.02
C SER A 261 8.17 10.50 -4.49
N PHE A 262 8.44 11.03 -3.29
CA PHE A 262 7.69 12.17 -2.77
C PHE A 262 8.20 13.45 -3.43
N VAL A 263 7.45 14.00 -4.38
CA VAL A 263 7.77 15.31 -4.95
C VAL A 263 6.97 16.38 -4.22
N GLN A 264 7.67 17.32 -3.58
CA GLN A 264 7.04 18.42 -2.86
C GLN A 264 6.86 19.62 -3.79
N PRO A 265 5.64 20.03 -4.15
CA PRO A 265 5.45 21.34 -4.71
C PRO A 265 5.60 22.38 -3.59
N ASN A 266 6.52 23.33 -3.78
CA ASN A 266 6.13 24.69 -3.48
C ASN A 266 5.28 25.18 -4.65
N THR A 267 4.50 26.24 -4.47
CA THR A 267 3.49 26.74 -5.44
C THR A 267 3.97 26.92 -6.88
N ASP A 268 5.28 26.92 -7.13
CA ASP A 268 5.92 27.12 -8.44
C ASP A 268 6.42 25.83 -9.15
N ASP A 269 6.43 24.65 -8.51
CA ASP A 269 6.96 23.39 -9.10
C ASP A 269 5.94 22.25 -9.17
N LYS A 270 4.65 22.53 -8.90
CA LYS A 270 3.59 21.51 -9.00
C LYS A 270 3.54 20.88 -10.39
N ASP A 271 3.62 21.70 -11.44
CA ASP A 271 3.57 21.21 -12.81
C ASP A 271 4.77 20.29 -13.13
N LEU A 272 5.96 20.64 -12.64
CA LEU A 272 7.17 19.83 -12.80
C LEU A 272 7.06 18.51 -12.02
N ALA A 273 6.50 18.56 -10.81
CA ALA A 273 6.23 17.39 -9.99
C ALA A 273 5.27 16.42 -10.67
N ASP A 274 4.13 16.93 -11.11
CA ASP A 274 3.07 16.15 -11.76
C ASP A 274 3.57 15.53 -13.07
N ALA A 275 4.41 16.25 -13.82
CA ALA A 275 5.04 15.73 -15.02
C ALA A 275 6.02 14.56 -14.73
N ILE A 276 6.83 14.66 -13.66
CA ILE A 276 7.71 13.56 -13.24
C ILE A 276 6.88 12.35 -12.79
N ILE A 277 5.84 12.60 -12.00
CA ILE A 277 4.92 11.57 -11.49
C ILE A 277 4.35 10.78 -12.67
N LYS A 278 3.74 11.47 -13.63
CA LYS A 278 3.13 10.86 -14.81
C LYS A 278 4.10 10.00 -15.63
N GLU A 279 5.33 10.48 -15.86
CA GLU A 279 6.35 9.72 -16.61
C GLU A 279 6.83 8.48 -15.87
N LEU A 280 6.96 8.54 -14.56
CA LEU A 280 7.35 7.41 -13.73
C LEU A 280 6.21 6.38 -13.62
N GLU A 281 4.95 6.81 -13.50
CA GLU A 281 3.77 5.94 -13.52
C GLU A 281 3.64 5.18 -14.85
N GLN A 282 3.85 5.86 -15.98
CA GLN A 282 3.90 5.21 -17.30
C GLN A 282 4.97 4.12 -17.40
N LYS A 283 6.03 4.23 -16.58
CA LYS A 283 7.11 3.24 -16.47
C LYS A 283 6.88 2.24 -15.33
N GLN A 284 5.65 2.15 -14.84
CA GLN A 284 5.19 1.22 -13.81
C GLN A 284 5.83 1.44 -12.42
N TYR A 285 6.36 2.64 -12.16
CA TYR A 285 6.72 3.03 -10.80
C TYR A 285 5.46 3.48 -10.05
N MET A 286 5.21 2.91 -8.87
CA MET A 286 4.16 3.40 -7.98
C MET A 286 4.66 4.64 -7.23
N ILE A 287 3.90 5.72 -7.29
CA ILE A 287 4.26 7.03 -6.72
C ILE A 287 3.17 7.49 -5.77
N TRP A 288 3.57 8.14 -4.69
CA TRP A 288 2.67 8.68 -3.69
C TRP A 288 2.61 10.18 -3.87
N THR A 289 1.41 10.75 -4.02
CA THR A 289 1.23 12.18 -4.31
C THR A 289 0.56 12.91 -3.15
N HIS A 290 0.60 14.25 -3.18
CA HIS A 290 -0.05 15.08 -2.17
C HIS A 290 -1.60 14.99 -2.24
N GLU A 291 -2.15 14.54 -3.36
CA GLU A 291 -3.59 14.41 -3.61
C GLU A 291 -4.17 13.12 -3.00
N ASP A 292 -3.31 12.16 -2.61
CA ASP A 292 -3.67 10.96 -1.86
C ASP A 292 -3.82 11.21 -0.34
N ILE A 293 -3.62 12.46 0.11
CA ILE A 293 -3.55 12.84 1.52
C ILE A 293 -4.89 13.41 2.01
N MET A 294 -5.63 12.61 2.77
CA MET A 294 -6.82 13.05 3.53
C MET A 294 -6.43 13.92 4.75
N HIS A 295 -7.29 14.91 5.07
CA HIS A 295 -7.51 15.75 6.27
C HIS A 295 -6.38 16.13 7.27
N ASN A 296 -5.24 15.44 7.36
CA ASN A 296 -4.07 15.80 8.15
C ASN A 296 -2.78 15.63 7.34
N VAL A 297 -2.31 16.74 6.78
CA VAL A 297 -1.14 16.81 5.89
C VAL A 297 0.11 16.22 6.56
N ALA A 298 0.31 16.42 7.86
CA ALA A 298 1.51 15.95 8.55
C ALA A 298 1.58 14.41 8.70
N GLU A 299 0.45 13.76 8.99
CA GLU A 299 0.39 12.30 9.16
C GLU A 299 0.49 11.57 7.81
N GLY A 300 -0.16 12.09 6.77
CA GLY A 300 -0.03 11.55 5.41
C GLY A 300 1.39 11.64 4.88
N LEU A 301 2.06 12.78 5.10
CA LEU A 301 3.47 12.97 4.74
C LEU A 301 4.40 12.02 5.50
N ALA A 302 4.20 11.88 6.81
CA ALA A 302 4.98 10.96 7.62
C ALA A 302 4.80 9.51 7.15
N HIS A 303 3.56 9.10 6.86
CA HIS A 303 3.25 7.78 6.34
C HIS A 303 3.88 7.54 4.96
N GLY A 304 3.78 8.50 4.04
CA GLY A 304 4.37 8.42 2.71
C GLY A 304 5.89 8.25 2.76
N ILE A 305 6.58 9.08 3.55
CA ILE A 305 8.04 9.00 3.70
C ILE A 305 8.46 7.69 4.37
N GLN A 306 7.73 7.22 5.38
CA GLN A 306 8.04 5.96 6.07
C GLN A 306 7.92 4.73 5.17
N ASN A 307 7.03 4.75 4.19
CA ASN A 307 6.80 3.63 3.28
C ASN A 307 7.50 3.78 1.93
N ALA A 308 8.06 4.95 1.61
CA ALA A 308 8.92 5.15 0.46
C ALA A 308 10.23 4.33 0.57
N TRP A 309 10.77 3.88 -0.56
CA TRP A 309 12.13 3.30 -0.65
C TRP A 309 13.14 4.25 -1.26
N VAL A 310 12.67 5.34 -1.86
CA VAL A 310 13.49 6.49 -2.20
C VAL A 310 12.66 7.75 -2.10
N VAL A 311 13.23 8.84 -1.59
CA VAL A 311 12.58 10.16 -1.53
C VAL A 311 13.23 11.05 -2.58
N ILE A 312 12.46 11.58 -3.54
CA ILE A 312 12.97 12.51 -4.56
C ILE A 312 12.67 13.94 -4.15
N CYS A 313 13.67 14.67 -3.68
CA CYS A 313 13.47 16.07 -3.29
C CYS A 313 13.76 16.99 -4.48
N LEU A 314 12.76 17.73 -4.96
CA LEU A 314 13.00 18.88 -5.84
C LEU A 314 13.45 20.05 -4.97
N ILE A 315 14.72 20.44 -5.10
CA ILE A 315 15.37 21.43 -4.26
C ILE A 315 15.60 22.74 -5.02
N ARG A 316 15.19 23.83 -4.38
CA ARG A 316 15.43 25.23 -4.75
C ARG A 316 15.46 26.14 -3.53
N ASP A 317 15.62 27.44 -3.77
CA ASP A 317 15.57 28.49 -2.75
C ASP A 317 14.34 28.44 -1.83
N THR A 318 13.16 28.18 -2.40
CA THR A 318 11.92 28.07 -1.64
C THR A 318 11.80 26.75 -0.86
N TYR A 319 12.52 25.70 -1.26
CA TYR A 319 12.67 24.47 -0.46
C TYR A 319 13.56 24.73 0.76
N GLU A 320 14.65 25.48 0.59
CA GLU A 320 15.59 25.82 1.66
C GLU A 320 14.99 26.75 2.73
N SER A 321 14.05 27.60 2.35
CA SER A 321 13.36 28.52 3.26
C SER A 321 12.09 27.92 3.92
N SER A 322 11.70 26.70 3.56
CA SER A 322 10.49 26.04 4.08
C SER A 322 10.78 25.13 5.27
N ASP A 323 10.18 25.44 6.42
CA ASP A 323 10.23 24.59 7.61
C ASP A 323 9.60 23.21 7.37
N ASP A 324 8.61 23.11 6.48
CA ASP A 324 7.97 21.84 6.16
C ASP A 324 8.88 20.96 5.29
N CYS A 325 9.52 21.53 4.28
CA CYS A 325 10.56 20.83 3.50
C CYS A 325 11.69 20.34 4.41
N ARG A 326 12.12 21.19 5.34
CA ARG A 326 13.14 20.85 6.33
C ARG A 326 12.71 19.68 7.21
N ARG A 327 11.51 19.71 7.78
CA ARG A 327 10.98 18.61 8.61
C ARG A 327 10.91 17.30 7.83
N GLN A 328 10.46 17.34 6.58
CA GLN A 328 10.31 16.16 5.74
C GLN A 328 11.65 15.53 5.37
N LEU A 329 12.64 16.35 4.97
CA LEU A 329 13.99 15.85 4.69
C LEU A 329 14.64 15.23 5.93
N LEU A 330 14.53 15.89 7.09
CA LEU A 330 15.04 15.36 8.36
C LEU A 330 14.31 14.09 8.79
N PHE A 331 13.03 13.99 8.50
CA PHE A 331 12.23 12.79 8.79
C PHE A 331 12.63 11.62 7.89
N ALA A 332 12.87 11.85 6.59
CA ALA A 332 13.41 10.86 5.67
C ALA A 332 14.78 10.35 6.14
N ASP A 333 15.68 11.27 6.53
CA ASP A 333 17.00 10.94 7.06
C ASP A 333 16.93 10.12 8.36
N LYS A 334 16.08 10.54 9.31
CA LYS A 334 15.82 9.80 10.56
C LYS A 334 15.38 8.35 10.29
N HIS A 335 14.59 8.14 9.24
CA HIS A 335 14.12 6.82 8.81
C HIS A 335 15.07 6.10 7.84
N LYS A 336 16.28 6.63 7.63
CA LYS A 336 17.33 6.08 6.75
C LYS A 336 16.83 5.83 5.32
N LYS A 337 15.96 6.71 4.83
CA LYS A 337 15.44 6.63 3.47
C LYS A 337 16.50 7.12 2.48
N PRO A 338 16.79 6.38 1.40
CA PRO A 338 17.57 6.90 0.29
C PRO A 338 16.93 8.18 -0.26
N ILE A 339 17.74 9.22 -0.49
CA ILE A 339 17.26 10.51 -1.00
C ILE A 339 17.92 10.78 -2.36
N ILE A 340 17.14 11.24 -3.33
CA ILE A 340 17.61 11.80 -4.60
C ILE A 340 17.26 13.29 -4.61
N PRO A 341 18.23 14.18 -4.32
CA PRO A 341 18.07 15.61 -4.49
C PRO A 341 18.15 15.98 -5.97
N ILE A 342 17.18 16.72 -6.48
CA ILE A 342 17.17 17.30 -7.83
C ILE A 342 17.13 18.82 -7.68
N ILE A 343 18.21 19.50 -8.05
CA ILE A 343 18.28 20.95 -8.04
C ILE A 343 17.61 21.47 -9.32
N THR A 344 16.55 22.26 -9.17
CA THR A 344 15.72 22.76 -10.27
C THR A 344 16.03 24.21 -10.67
N MET A 345 17.00 24.87 -10.00
CA MET A 345 17.42 26.23 -10.32
C MET A 345 18.80 26.29 -11.01
N PRO A 346 18.93 27.03 -12.12
CA PRO A 346 20.22 27.21 -12.79
C PRO A 346 21.17 28.04 -11.93
N ASN A 347 22.45 27.65 -11.90
CA ASN A 347 23.53 28.35 -11.20
C ASN A 347 23.30 28.59 -9.69
N TRP A 348 22.39 27.83 -9.09
CA TRP A 348 22.13 27.88 -7.66
C TRP A 348 22.63 26.61 -6.97
N SER A 349 22.93 26.70 -5.68
CA SER A 349 23.34 25.57 -4.85
C SER A 349 22.81 25.80 -3.44
N PRO A 350 22.39 24.74 -2.73
CA PRO A 350 21.85 24.88 -1.38
C PRO A 350 22.93 25.43 -0.45
N THR A 351 22.52 26.17 0.58
CA THR A 351 23.42 26.68 1.62
C THR A 351 22.98 26.21 3.01
N GLY A 352 23.79 26.49 4.04
CA GLY A 352 23.40 26.35 5.44
C GLY A 352 22.91 24.95 5.82
N TRP A 353 21.68 24.84 6.32
CA TRP A 353 21.13 23.57 6.80
C TRP A 353 20.92 22.57 5.67
N LEU A 354 20.54 23.05 4.48
CA LEU A 354 20.23 22.17 3.36
C LEU A 354 21.49 21.64 2.71
N GLU A 355 22.52 22.49 2.56
CA GLU A 355 23.86 22.08 2.15
C GLU A 355 24.39 20.98 3.07
N TYR A 356 24.30 21.19 4.39
CA TYR A 356 24.72 20.22 5.39
C TYR A 356 23.98 18.88 5.23
N SER A 357 22.66 18.91 5.03
CA SER A 357 21.82 17.71 4.88
C SER A 357 22.12 16.91 3.61
N VAL A 358 22.60 17.55 2.53
CA VAL A 358 22.86 16.86 1.24
C VAL A 358 24.35 16.69 0.92
N THR A 359 25.27 17.08 1.80
CA THR A 359 26.73 17.10 1.53
C THR A 359 27.29 15.76 1.03
N ASN A 360 26.74 14.63 1.50
CA ASN A 360 27.18 13.29 1.11
C ASN A 360 26.23 12.60 0.10
N ILE A 361 25.30 13.35 -0.48
CA ILE A 361 24.29 12.84 -1.40
C ILE A 361 24.53 13.45 -2.77
N HIS A 362 24.48 12.61 -3.83
CA HIS A 362 24.64 13.12 -5.19
C HIS A 362 23.41 13.94 -5.59
N CYS A 363 23.59 15.25 -5.78
CA CYS A 363 22.54 16.13 -6.29
C CYS A 363 22.52 16.13 -7.82
N ILE A 364 21.37 15.76 -8.39
CA ILE A 364 21.11 15.89 -9.83
C ILE A 364 20.87 17.37 -10.14
N LYS A 365 21.49 17.89 -11.20
CA LYS A 365 21.28 19.28 -11.64
C LYS A 365 20.41 19.31 -12.89
N TRP A 366 19.22 19.85 -12.75
CA TRP A 366 18.27 20.05 -13.83
C TRP A 366 18.21 21.53 -14.19
N ASP A 367 19.25 21.98 -14.88
CA ASP A 367 19.31 23.35 -15.40
C ASP A 367 18.24 23.52 -16.49
N SER A 368 17.29 24.43 -16.26
CA SER A 368 16.27 24.87 -17.22
C SER A 368 15.39 23.75 -17.80
N VAL A 369 14.62 23.06 -16.95
CA VAL A 369 13.59 22.10 -17.38
C VAL A 369 12.26 22.81 -17.55
N GLU A 370 11.64 22.65 -18.72
CA GLU A 370 10.26 23.09 -18.93
C GLU A 370 9.33 22.22 -18.07
N PRO A 371 8.49 22.81 -17.18
CA PRO A 371 7.64 22.04 -16.27
C PRO A 371 6.76 20.99 -16.98
N ASN A 372 6.34 21.26 -18.22
CA ASN A 372 5.47 20.40 -19.00
C ASN A 372 6.20 19.34 -19.86
N ASN A 373 7.53 19.33 -19.88
CA ASN A 373 8.32 18.45 -20.74
C ASN A 373 9.58 17.92 -20.05
N VAL A 374 9.37 17.00 -19.11
CA VAL A 374 10.45 16.37 -18.31
C VAL A 374 11.08 15.15 -18.99
N THR A 375 10.46 14.61 -20.05
CA THR A 375 10.87 13.39 -20.75
C THR A 375 12.37 13.31 -21.06
N PRO A 376 13.07 14.39 -21.50
CA PRO A 376 14.51 14.35 -21.77
C PRO A 376 15.39 14.07 -20.55
N LYS A 377 14.89 14.33 -19.33
CA LYS A 377 15.63 14.18 -18.08
C LYS A 377 15.29 12.89 -17.32
N ILE A 378 14.18 12.23 -17.67
CA ILE A 378 13.76 10.97 -17.05
C ILE A 378 14.83 9.86 -17.14
N PRO A 379 15.58 9.67 -18.24
CA PRO A 379 16.65 8.66 -18.28
C PRO A 379 17.72 8.86 -17.21
N GLU A 380 18.09 10.10 -16.88
CA GLU A 380 19.03 10.41 -15.80
C GLU A 380 18.44 10.03 -14.44
N LEU A 381 17.16 10.33 -14.21
CA LEU A 381 16.48 9.96 -12.97
C LEU A 381 16.40 8.44 -12.79
N LEU A 382 16.01 7.70 -13.84
CA LEU A 382 15.94 6.23 -13.81
C LEU A 382 17.30 5.58 -13.53
N LEU A 383 18.38 6.19 -14.03
CA LEU A 383 19.74 5.73 -13.74
C LEU A 383 20.05 5.79 -12.24
N TRP A 384 19.67 6.90 -11.58
CA TRP A 384 19.89 7.05 -10.13
C TRP A 384 18.96 6.17 -9.29
N LEU A 385 17.71 5.99 -9.71
CA LEU A 385 16.80 5.01 -9.10
C LEU A 385 17.39 3.59 -9.17
N ARG A 386 17.91 3.19 -10.34
CA ARG A 386 18.61 1.91 -10.51
C ARG A 386 19.83 1.80 -9.60
N THR A 387 20.62 2.86 -9.45
CA THR A 387 21.79 2.85 -8.56
C THR A 387 21.40 2.60 -7.11
N ILE A 388 20.30 3.19 -6.63
CA ILE A 388 19.78 2.91 -5.28
C ILE A 388 19.30 1.46 -5.17
N HIS A 389 18.66 0.93 -6.23
CA HIS A 389 18.15 -0.44 -6.24
C HIS A 389 19.25 -1.50 -6.23
N THR A 390 20.29 -1.27 -7.03
CA THR A 390 21.35 -2.25 -7.28
C THR A 390 22.57 -2.05 -6.39
N GLY A 391 22.70 -0.88 -5.75
CA GLY A 391 23.91 -0.46 -5.04
C GLY A 391 25.10 -0.16 -5.97
N VAL A 392 24.94 -0.28 -7.29
CA VAL A 392 26.00 -0.09 -8.28
C VAL A 392 26.02 1.36 -8.75
N LYS A 393 27.13 2.07 -8.47
CA LYS A 393 27.33 3.44 -8.93
C LYS A 393 27.43 3.49 -10.45
N PRO A 394 26.79 4.48 -11.10
CA PRO A 394 26.81 4.59 -12.55
C PRO A 394 28.20 5.06 -13.00
N ASN A 395 28.66 4.54 -14.14
CA ASN A 395 29.94 4.98 -14.69
C ASN A 395 29.80 6.35 -15.40
N PRO A 396 30.89 7.12 -15.58
CA PRO A 396 30.82 8.45 -16.19
C PRO A 396 30.24 8.48 -17.61
N LYS A 397 30.32 7.37 -18.37
CA LYS A 397 29.74 7.29 -19.72
C LYS A 397 28.22 7.13 -19.67
N GLU A 398 27.71 6.32 -18.75
CA GLU A 398 26.27 6.15 -18.49
C GLU A 398 25.64 7.47 -18.05
N VAL A 399 26.29 8.20 -17.14
CA VAL A 399 25.80 9.52 -16.68
C VAL A 399 25.76 10.52 -17.83
N ARG A 400 26.79 10.55 -18.69
CA ARG A 400 26.81 11.44 -19.88
C ARG A 400 25.73 11.08 -20.89
N ALA A 401 25.53 9.79 -21.16
CA ALA A 401 24.49 9.32 -22.07
C ALA A 401 23.08 9.64 -21.55
N ALA A 402 22.85 9.47 -20.25
CA ALA A 402 21.55 9.73 -19.62
C ALA A 402 21.20 11.24 -19.56
N ARG A 403 22.20 12.13 -19.56
CA ARG A 403 22.03 13.59 -19.56
C ARG A 403 21.64 14.18 -20.93
N GLY A 404 21.62 13.39 -21.99
CA GLY A 404 21.28 13.87 -23.33
C GLY A 404 22.33 14.77 -23.98
N ASN A 405 23.52 14.92 -23.40
CA ASN A 405 24.62 15.58 -24.10
C ASN A 405 25.12 14.62 -25.18
N ALA A 406 24.79 14.94 -26.43
CA ALA A 406 25.39 14.33 -27.60
C ALA A 406 26.91 14.18 -27.41
N PRO A 407 27.54 13.12 -27.95
CA PRO A 407 28.98 13.17 -28.13
C PRO A 407 29.34 14.46 -28.87
N ALA A 408 30.38 15.14 -28.38
CA ALA A 408 30.96 16.34 -28.97
C ALA A 408 31.15 16.18 -30.50
N PRO A 409 31.08 17.27 -31.27
CA PRO A 409 30.94 17.23 -32.72
C PRO A 409 32.06 16.46 -33.42
N VAL A 410 31.69 15.87 -34.54
CA VAL A 410 32.57 15.22 -35.51
C VAL A 410 33.72 16.16 -35.88
N THR A 411 34.93 15.79 -35.46
CA THR A 411 36.20 16.10 -36.12
C THR A 411 36.93 14.76 -36.17
N SER A 412 37.25 14.16 -37.31
CA SER A 412 37.86 14.76 -38.48
C SER A 412 37.54 13.97 -39.76
N ILE A 413 37.12 14.71 -40.79
CA ILE A 413 37.51 14.60 -42.19
C ILE A 413 38.36 13.35 -42.51
N VAL A 414 37.76 12.39 -43.20
CA VAL A 414 38.50 11.46 -44.07
C VAL A 414 38.25 11.95 -45.50
N PRO A 415 39.28 12.40 -46.25
CA PRO A 415 39.12 12.66 -47.66
C PRO A 415 39.02 11.34 -48.43
N VAL A 416 38.20 11.36 -49.48
CA VAL A 416 37.89 10.25 -50.37
C VAL A 416 39.05 9.99 -51.36
N SER A 417 39.39 8.70 -51.51
CA SER A 417 39.96 7.98 -52.68
C SER A 417 41.44 8.15 -53.06
N PRO A 418 42.06 7.22 -53.85
CA PRO A 418 41.55 5.96 -54.44
C PRO A 418 42.44 4.70 -54.21
N THR A 419 41.92 3.57 -54.68
CA THR A 419 42.54 2.26 -54.98
C THR A 419 44.04 2.24 -55.38
N LEU A 420 44.83 1.29 -54.84
CA LEU A 420 45.65 0.29 -55.58
C LEU A 420 46.61 -0.53 -54.67
N SER A 421 46.66 -1.85 -54.91
CA SER A 421 47.85 -2.72 -54.99
C SER A 421 48.71 -3.06 -53.74
N THR A 422 48.58 -4.32 -53.32
CA THR A 422 49.62 -5.35 -53.00
C THR A 422 51.09 -4.94 -52.68
N SER A 423 51.47 -5.09 -51.39
CA SER A 423 52.69 -5.74 -50.82
C SER A 423 54.14 -5.32 -51.28
N PRO A 424 55.24 -5.85 -50.68
CA PRO A 424 55.81 -5.53 -49.35
C PRO A 424 57.35 -5.23 -49.38
N ARG A 425 57.95 -4.61 -48.33
CA ARG A 425 59.31 -4.92 -47.77
C ARG A 425 59.94 -3.86 -46.83
N ARG A 426 60.67 -4.37 -45.82
CA ARG A 426 61.92 -3.87 -45.16
C ARG A 426 61.87 -2.49 -44.46
N SER A 427 62.60 -2.17 -43.39
CA SER A 427 63.55 -2.85 -42.49
C SER A 427 64.00 -1.83 -41.42
N ALA A 428 64.24 -2.33 -40.20
CA ALA A 428 65.35 -2.00 -39.30
C ALA A 428 65.43 -0.66 -38.50
N ALA A 429 65.55 -0.87 -37.18
CA ALA A 429 66.68 -0.49 -36.29
C ALA A 429 66.73 0.86 -35.54
N HIS A 430 67.07 0.69 -34.25
CA HIS A 430 67.90 1.51 -33.35
C HIS A 430 67.26 2.50 -32.36
N SER A 431 67.23 2.04 -31.11
CA SER A 431 67.35 2.75 -29.82
C SER A 431 68.70 3.48 -29.68
N PRO A 432 69.09 4.00 -28.48
CA PRO A 432 68.45 4.92 -27.50
C PRO A 432 69.44 6.09 -27.18
N VAL A 433 69.24 6.89 -26.11
CA VAL A 433 70.28 7.53 -25.20
C VAL A 433 69.63 8.73 -24.44
N VAL A 434 69.43 8.72 -23.11
CA VAL A 434 70.29 9.05 -21.93
C VAL A 434 69.81 10.32 -21.18
N ILE A 435 69.30 10.12 -19.95
CA ILE A 435 69.67 10.70 -18.63
C ILE A 435 70.05 12.21 -18.54
N THR A 436 69.31 13.04 -17.79
CA THR A 436 69.57 13.47 -16.36
C THR A 436 68.59 14.57 -15.88
N PRO A 437 68.42 14.77 -14.56
CA PRO A 437 67.38 15.61 -13.94
C PRO A 437 67.91 16.94 -13.37
N SER A 438 67.01 17.89 -13.07
CA SER A 438 67.34 19.02 -12.19
C SER A 438 66.15 19.48 -11.33
N ARG A 439 66.50 20.12 -10.23
CA ARG A 439 65.83 20.24 -8.92
C ARG A 439 65.01 21.52 -8.77
N SER A 440 64.11 21.46 -7.78
CA SER A 440 63.66 22.56 -6.89
C SER A 440 62.67 23.57 -7.50
N ARG A 441 61.71 24.13 -6.77
CA ARG A 441 61.77 24.70 -5.41
C ARG A 441 60.39 24.71 -4.74
N ARG A 442 60.48 24.78 -3.41
CA ARG A 442 59.46 24.89 -2.37
C ARG A 442 58.69 26.23 -2.36
N ASN A 443 57.50 26.13 -1.76
CA ASN A 443 56.77 27.06 -0.89
C ASN A 443 56.20 28.36 -1.51
N LYS A 444 54.87 28.48 -1.51
CA LYS A 444 54.10 28.98 -0.35
C LYS A 444 52.70 28.39 -0.35
#